data_AF-A0A2V6S260-F1
#
_entry.id   AF-A0A2V6S260-F1
#
_cell.length_a   1.000
_cell.length_b   1.000
_cell.length_c   1.000
_cell.angle_alpha   90.00
_cell.angle_beta   90.00
_cell.angle_gamma   90.00
#
_symmetry.space_group_name_H-M   'P 1'
#
loop_
_entity.id
_entity.type
_entity.pdbx_description
1 polymer ?
#
loop_
_entity_poly.entity_id
_entity_poly.type
_entity_poly.pdbx_seq_one_letter_code
_entity_poly.pdbx_strand_id
1 'polypeptide(L)' 'RGRELARRLLLKWYPAALDMFGRSDSRNAPKFIQWGLKGVDNAEIRQAYKGYVDRKLVALGLEPPDERTNRRFL' A
#
# COMPACT_ATOMS: atom_id res chain seq x y z
N ARG A 1 -1.41 -23.43 12.22
CA ARG A 1 -2.30 -22.39 12.82
C ARG A 1 -1.81 -20.97 12.55
N GLY A 2 -0.57 -20.58 12.91
CA GLY A 2 -0.07 -19.20 12.70
C GLY A 2 0.00 -18.74 11.23
N ARG A 3 0.53 -19.56 10.33
CA ARG A 3 0.66 -19.20 8.89
C ARG A 3 -0.69 -18.92 8.21
N GLU A 4 -1.72 -19.68 8.57
CA GLU A 4 -3.06 -19.52 8.01
C GLU A 4 -3.74 -18.25 8.57
N LEU A 5 -3.59 -17.98 9.87
CA LEU A 5 -4.04 -16.73 10.47
C LEU A 5 -3.36 -15.53 9.82
N ALA A 6 -2.04 -15.60 9.60
CA ALA A 6 -1.29 -14.54 8.91
C ALA A 6 -1.84 -14.29 7.50
N ARG A 7 -2.06 -15.35 6.70
CA ARG A 7 -2.69 -15.24 5.37
C ARG A 7 -4.05 -14.55 5.42
N ARG A 8 -4.92 -14.96 6.35
CA ARG A 8 -6.26 -14.37 6.52
C ARG A 8 -6.19 -12.90 6.90
N LEU A 9 -5.29 -12.52 7.80
CA LEU A 9 -5.10 -11.13 8.22
C LEU A 9 -4.48 -10.29 7.10
N LEU A 10 -3.59 -10.85 6.28
CA LEU A 10 -3.02 -10.16 5.13
C LEU A 10 -4.10 -9.77 4.11
N LEU A 11 -5.03 -10.67 3.80
CA LEU A 11 -6.16 -10.35 2.91
C LEU A 11 -6.99 -9.14 3.40
N LYS A 12 -7.09 -8.96 4.71
CA LYS A 12 -7.82 -7.83 5.31
C LYS A 12 -6.99 -6.54 5.33
N TRP A 13 -5.75 -6.64 5.82
CA TRP A 13 -4.98 -5.46 6.22
C TRP A 13 -4.04 -4.94 5.14
N TYR A 14 -3.60 -5.79 4.21
CA TYR A 14 -2.74 -5.37 3.11
C TYR A 14 -3.40 -4.28 2.24
N PRO A 15 -4.63 -4.47 1.70
CA PRO A 15 -5.28 -3.42 0.92
C PRO A 15 -5.57 -2.16 1.74
N ALA A 16 -5.99 -2.29 3.01
CA ALA A 16 -6.27 -1.17 3.89
C ALA A 16 -5.00 -0.33 4.20
N ALA A 17 -3.85 -0.97 4.35
CA ALA A 17 -2.58 -0.26 4.53
C ALA A 17 -2.21 0.58 3.31
N LEU A 18 -2.48 0.08 2.09
CA LEU A 18 -2.24 0.84 0.86
C LEU A 18 -3.16 2.06 0.72
N ASP A 19 -4.34 2.06 1.34
CA ASP A 19 -5.25 3.21 1.33
C ASP A 19 -4.75 4.39 2.17
N MET A 20 -3.81 4.18 3.11
CA MET A 20 -3.25 5.24 3.95
C MET A 20 -2.51 6.33 3.14
N PHE A 21 -2.05 6.00 1.94
CA PHE A 21 -1.40 6.96 1.04
C PHE A 21 -2.40 7.88 0.32
N GLY A 22 -3.71 7.69 0.51
CA GLY A 22 -4.76 8.51 -0.10
C GLY A 22 -5.00 8.18 -1.57
N ARG A 23 -5.70 9.05 -2.29
CA ARG A 23 -6.03 8.84 -3.72
C ARG A 23 -4.86 9.20 -4.63
N SER A 24 -4.68 8.44 -5.71
CA SER A 24 -3.67 8.72 -6.72
C SER A 24 -3.99 9.98 -7.54
N ASP A 25 -5.27 10.31 -7.71
CA ASP A 25 -5.77 11.48 -8.43
C ASP A 25 -5.97 12.74 -7.54
N SER A 26 -5.29 12.81 -6.39
CA SER A 26 -5.50 13.91 -5.44
C SER A 26 -5.06 15.25 -6.02
N ARG A 27 -6.03 16.17 -6.20
CA ARG A 27 -5.78 17.56 -6.63
C ARG A 27 -4.87 18.36 -5.68
N ASN A 28 -4.73 17.90 -4.44
CA ASN A 28 -3.89 18.56 -3.43
C ASN A 28 -2.45 18.05 -3.44
N ALA A 29 -2.18 16.84 -3.97
CA ALA A 29 -0.83 16.28 -3.97
C ALA A 29 0.18 17.19 -4.69
N PRO A 30 -0.10 17.76 -5.88
CA PRO A 30 0.81 18.69 -6.53
C PRO A 30 1.09 19.95 -5.70
N LYS A 31 0.08 20.49 -5.00
CA LYS A 31 0.25 21.68 -4.14
C LYS A 31 1.16 21.39 -2.95
N PHE A 32 0.99 20.24 -2.32
CA PHE A 32 1.84 19.83 -1.19
C PHE A 32 3.28 19.59 -1.61
N ILE A 33 3.51 19.07 -2.82
CA ILE A 33 4.85 18.93 -3.40
C ILE A 33 5.44 20.32 -3.65
N GLN A 34 4.68 21.23 -4.28
CA GLN A 34 5.13 22.60 -4.52
C GLN A 34 5.50 23.35 -3.23
N TRP A 35 4.76 23.12 -2.15
CA TRP A 35 5.05 23.71 -0.84
C TRP A 35 6.17 22.99 -0.07
N GLY A 36 6.76 21.93 -0.62
CA GLY A 36 7.82 21.16 0.03
C GLY A 36 7.35 20.26 1.18
N LEU A 37 6.03 20.08 1.36
CA LEU A 37 5.45 19.22 2.40
C LEU A 37 5.47 17.73 2.02
N LYS A 38 5.58 17.43 0.72
CA LYS A 38 5.72 16.07 0.18
C LYS A 38 6.87 16.04 -0.81
N GLY A 39 7.62 14.94 -0.81
CA GLY A 39 8.67 14.71 -1.81
C GLY A 39 8.19 14.01 -3.08
N VAL A 40 7.09 13.26 -3.00
CA VAL A 40 6.57 12.41 -4.09
C VAL A 40 5.05 12.38 -4.07
N ASP A 41 4.45 11.93 -5.17
CA ASP A 41 3.00 11.74 -5.24
C ASP A 41 2.52 10.51 -4.44
N ASN A 42 1.20 10.43 -4.23
CA ASN A 42 0.59 9.38 -3.44
C ASN A 42 0.71 7.99 -4.07
N ALA A 43 0.65 7.89 -5.41
CA ALA A 43 0.75 6.64 -6.13
C ALA A 43 2.19 6.11 -6.09
N GLU A 44 3.16 7.00 -6.30
CA GLU A 44 4.58 6.71 -6.27
C GLU A 44 5.01 6.11 -4.92
N ILE A 45 4.70 6.80 -3.81
CA ILE A 45 5.06 6.28 -2.47
C ILE A 45 4.33 4.97 -2.13
N ARG A 46 3.09 4.82 -2.61
CA ARG A 46 2.33 3.57 -2.43
C ARG A 46 2.99 2.41 -3.14
N GLN A 47 3.44 2.60 -4.38
CA GLN A 47 4.15 1.56 -5.14
C GLN A 47 5.51 1.21 -4.52
N ALA A 48 6.24 2.22 -4.01
CA ALA A 48 7.49 1.98 -3.30
C ALA A 48 7.26 1.16 -2.02
N TYR A 49 6.26 1.52 -1.22
CA TYR A 49 5.88 0.79 -0.01
C TYR A 49 5.42 -0.64 -0.34
N LYS A 50 4.58 -0.80 -1.37
CA LYS A 50 4.13 -2.10 -1.86
C LYS A 50 5.32 -3.00 -2.21
N GLY A 51 6.24 -2.52 -3.03
CA GLY A 51 7.42 -3.29 -3.42
C GLY A 51 8.29 -3.70 -2.22
N TYR A 52 8.40 -2.84 -1.19
CA TYR A 52 9.09 -3.16 0.05
C TYR A 52 8.39 -4.28 0.85
N VAL A 53 7.07 -4.18 1.01
CA VAL A 53 6.28 -5.18 1.76
C VAL A 53 6.25 -6.52 1.03
N ASP A 54 6.02 -6.51 -0.29
CA ASP A 54 5.94 -7.74 -1.10
C ASP A 54 7.21 -8.56 -1.01
N ARG A 55 8.39 -7.91 -1.08
CA ARG A 55 9.67 -8.58 -0.91
C ARG A 55 9.78 -9.25 0.46
N LYS A 56 9.26 -8.64 1.53
CA LYS A 56 9.25 -9.25 2.86
C LYS A 56 8.29 -10.43 2.96
N LEU A 57 7.10 -10.32 2.36
CA LEU A 57 6.14 -11.41 2.35
C LEU A 57 6.72 -12.62 1.62
N VAL A 58 7.32 -12.41 0.45
CA VAL A 58 7.99 -13.48 -0.32
C VAL A 58 9.14 -14.09 0.48
N ALA A 59 9.99 -13.27 1.13
CA ALA A 59 11.08 -13.77 1.98
C ALA A 59 10.59 -14.63 3.17
N LEU A 60 9.35 -14.43 3.62
CA LEU A 60 8.68 -15.22 4.66
C LEU A 60 7.92 -16.44 4.08
N GLY A 61 8.01 -16.69 2.77
CA GLY A 61 7.26 -17.74 2.08
C GLY A 61 5.75 -17.46 2.00
N LEU A 62 5.34 -16.20 2.08
CA LEU A 62 3.95 -15.78 1.94
C LEU A 62 3.73 -15.18 0.54
N GLU A 63 2.54 -15.39 -0.01
CA GLU A 63 2.13 -14.79 -1.27
C GLU A 63 1.52 -13.41 -0.98
N PRO A 64 1.98 -12.33 -1.67
CA PRO A 64 1.33 -11.03 -1.60
C PRO A 64 -0.15 -11.11 -2.01
N PRO A 65 -1.08 -10.57 -1.21
CA PRO A 65 -2.48 -10.45 -1.59
C PRO A 65 -2.69 -9.58 -2.83
N ASP A 66 -3.85 -9.74 -3.48
CA ASP A 66 -4.31 -8.78 -4.47
C ASP A 66 -4.52 -7.40 -3.81
N GLU A 67 -3.79 -6.41 -4.32
CA GLU A 67 -3.84 -5.03 -3.86
C GLU A 67 -5.16 -4.32 -4.17
N ARG A 68 -6.02 -4.86 -5.04
CA ARG A 68 -7.29 -4.21 -5.44
C ARG A 68 -8.47 -4.66 -4.60
N THR A 69 -8.33 -5.79 -3.89
CA THR A 69 -9.41 -6.36 -3.09
C THR A 69 -9.80 -5.38 -1.99
N ASN A 70 -11.04 -4.87 -2.05
CA ASN A 70 -11.63 -3.98 -1.05
C ASN A 70 -10.85 -2.67 -0.78
N ARG A 71 -10.09 -2.15 -1.77
CA ARG A 71 -9.44 -0.84 -1.64
C ARG A 71 -10.40 0.32 -1.88
N ARG A 72 -10.33 1.29 -0.97
CA ARG A 72 -11.12 2.52 -1.02
C ARG A 72 -10.54 3.54 -1.99
N PHE A 73 -9.22 3.54 -2.19
CA PHE A 73 -8.54 4.54 -3.03
C PHE A 73 -7.56 3.89 -4.00
N LEU A 74 -7.83 4.04 -5.30
CA LEU A 74 -6.91 3.67 -6.38
C LEU A 74 -5.95 4.83 -6.71
#